data_AF-A0A1G6YST8-F1
#
_entry.id   AF-A0A1G6YST8-F1
#
_cell.length_a   1.000
_cell.length_b   1.000
_cell.length_c   1.000
_cell.angle_alpha   90.00
_cell.angle_beta   90.00
_cell.angle_gamma   90.00
#
_symmetry.space_group_name_H-M   'P 1'
#
loop_
_entity.id
_entity.type
_entity.pdbx_description
1 polymer ?
#
loop_
_entity_poly.entity_id
_entity_poly.type
_entity_poly.pdbx_seq_one_letter_code
_entity_poly.pdbx_strand_id
1 'polypeptide(L)' 'MDASLKARIFRTDLSAWNNKWYVIFGSPIFAAIGVLLGWLFGGHLFSSELGVVLIASLFAGATVLIGNTVLAVIDSR' A
#
# COMPACT_ATOMS: atom_id res chain seq x y z
N MET A 1 -5.30 -0.57 -19.40
CA MET A 1 -4.50 -0.03 -18.28
C MET A 1 -3.21 0.50 -18.86
N ASP A 2 -2.91 1.78 -18.68
CA ASP A 2 -1.78 2.43 -19.34
C ASP A 2 -0.44 1.85 -18.87
N ALA A 3 0.52 1.65 -19.78
CA ALA A 3 1.78 0.96 -19.48
C ALA A 3 2.61 1.71 -18.41
N SER A 4 2.51 3.04 -18.42
CA SER A 4 3.06 3.95 -17.40
C SER A 4 2.51 3.67 -15.99
N LEU A 5 1.20 3.46 -15.88
CA LEU A 5 0.52 3.25 -14.60
C LEU A 5 0.94 1.92 -13.95
N LYS A 6 1.09 0.87 -14.77
CA LYS A 6 1.54 -0.45 -14.31
C LYS A 6 2.97 -0.42 -13.78
N ALA A 7 3.86 0.35 -14.42
CA ALA A 7 5.25 0.51 -13.97
C ALA A 7 5.34 1.25 -12.62
N ARG A 8 4.52 2.30 -12.44
CA ARG A 8 4.47 3.06 -11.17
C ARG A 8 3.95 2.24 -10.00
N ILE A 9 2.94 1.40 -10.22
CA ILE A 9 2.26 0.63 -9.16
C ILE A 9 3.00 -0.66 -8.78
N PHE A 10 3.45 -1.44 -9.77
CA PHE A 10 3.99 -2.80 -9.51
C PHE A 10 5.51 -2.89 -9.54
N ARG A 11 6.22 -1.95 -10.18
CA ARG A 11 7.69 -2.04 -10.30
C ARG A 11 8.45 -1.19 -9.29
N THR A 12 7.79 -0.40 -8.44
CA THR A 12 8.47 0.58 -7.57
C THR A 12 9.51 1.40 -8.37
N ASP A 13 9.18 1.70 -9.62
CA ASP A 13 10.11 2.33 -10.54
C ASP A 13 10.20 3.82 -10.18
N LEU A 14 11.16 4.17 -9.33
CA LEU A 14 11.39 5.54 -8.86
C LEU A 14 11.66 6.52 -10.02
N SER A 15 12.08 6.05 -11.20
CA SER A 15 12.28 6.91 -12.37
C SER A 15 10.97 7.33 -13.02
N ALA A 16 9.89 6.60 -12.77
CA ALA A 16 8.58 6.88 -13.34
C ALA A 16 7.81 7.97 -12.58
N TRP A 17 8.22 8.37 -11.37
CA TRP A 17 7.51 9.34 -10.53
C TRP A 17 8.09 10.74 -10.67
N ASN A 18 7.23 11.75 -10.82
CA ASN A 18 7.65 13.15 -10.85
C ASN A 18 8.20 13.57 -9.47
N ASN A 19 7.57 13.11 -8.39
CA ASN A 19 8.08 13.23 -7.04
C ASN A 19 8.37 11.86 -6.38
N LYS A 20 9.65 11.49 -6.31
CA LYS A 20 10.13 10.23 -5.73
C LYS A 20 9.82 10.06 -4.24
N TRP A 21 9.63 11.17 -3.51
CA TRP A 21 9.32 11.14 -2.08
C TRP A 21 7.98 10.47 -1.79
N TYR A 22 7.05 10.47 -2.74
CA TYR A 22 5.76 9.81 -2.61
C TYR A 22 5.90 8.30 -2.44
N VAL A 23 6.79 7.65 -3.19
CA VAL A 23 7.01 6.21 -3.03
C VAL A 23 7.83 5.90 -1.78
N ILE A 24 8.88 6.69 -1.54
CA ILE A 24 9.85 6.49 -0.47
C ILE A 24 9.19 6.62 0.91
N PHE A 25 8.35 7.65 1.11
CA PHE A 25 7.68 7.88 2.39
C PHE A 25 6.23 7.42 2.40
N GLY A 26 5.51 7.55 1.28
CA GLY A 26 4.10 7.15 1.21
C GLY A 26 3.93 5.64 1.38
N SER A 27 4.73 4.81 0.70
CA SER A 27 4.58 3.35 0.80
C SER A 27 4.75 2.82 2.23
N PRO A 28 5.80 3.22 3.00
CA PRO A 28 5.92 2.83 4.40
C PRO A 28 4.76 3.34 5.28
N ILE A 29 4.29 4.57 5.05
CA ILE A 29 3.16 5.14 5.80
C ILE A 29 1.88 4.35 5.53
N PHE A 30 1.58 4.04 4.27
CA PHE A 30 0.41 3.24 3.90
C PHE A 30 0.51 1.80 4.43
N ALA A 31 1.71 1.21 4.42
CA ALA A 31 1.92 -0.10 5.02
C ALA A 31 1.62 -0.07 6.53
N ALA A 32 2.13 0.92 7.25
CA ALA A 32 1.86 1.10 8.68
C ALA A 32 0.37 1.29 8.97
N ILE A 33 -0.32 2.12 8.18
CA ILE A 33 -1.78 2.32 8.30
C ILE A 33 -2.52 1.00 8.07
N GLY A 34 -2.15 0.24 7.02
CA GLY A 34 -2.77 -1.04 6.73
C GLY A 34 -2.54 -2.08 7.82
N VAL A 35 -1.33 -2.16 8.39
CA VAL A 35 -1.06 -3.03 9.55
C VAL A 35 -1.93 -2.62 10.73
N LEU A 36 -2.02 -1.34 11.07
CA LEU A 36 -2.85 -0.85 12.18
C LEU A 36 -4.32 -1.20 11.99
N LEU A 37 -4.87 -1.00 10.78
CA LEU A 37 -6.24 -1.39 10.46
C LEU A 37 -6.43 -2.90 10.58
N GLY A 38 -5.52 -3.69 10.02
CA GLY A 38 -5.62 -5.14 10.10
C GLY A 38 -5.45 -5.70 11.51
N TRP A 39 -4.71 -5.03 12.39
CA TRP A 39 -4.67 -5.37 13.83
C TRP A 39 -5.97 -5.01 14.53
N LEU A 40 -6.50 -3.80 14.26
CA LEU A 40 -7.76 -3.32 14.85
C LEU A 40 -8.92 -4.26 14.51
N PHE A 41 -9.02 -4.72 13.27
CA PHE A 41 -10.10 -5.61 12.83
C PHE A 41 -9.76 -7.09 13.02
N GLY A 42 -8.49 -7.47 12.88
CA GLY A 42 -8.06 -8.87 12.90
C GLY A 42 -8.26 -9.55 14.24
N GLY A 43 -7.97 -8.85 15.34
CA GLY A 43 -8.21 -9.37 16.70
C GLY A 43 -9.70 -9.64 17.01
N HIS A 44 -10.62 -9.04 16.25
CA HIS A 44 -12.06 -9.28 16.36
C HIS A 44 -12.58 -10.32 15.37
N LEU A 45 -11.87 -10.59 14.28
CA LEU A 45 -12.28 -11.49 13.20
C LEU A 45 -11.69 -12.90 13.32
N PHE A 46 -10.52 -13.03 13.96
CA PHE A 46 -9.80 -14.29 14.07
C PHE A 46 -9.32 -14.52 15.50
N SER A 47 -9.51 -15.75 16.00
CA SER A 47 -9.01 -16.19 17.31
C SER A 47 -7.61 -16.79 17.26
N SER A 48 -7.03 -16.96 16.06
CA SER A 48 -5.67 -17.48 15.88
C SER A 48 -4.69 -16.36 15.57
N GLU A 49 -3.51 -16.39 16.20
CA GLU A 49 -2.43 -15.42 15.92
C GLU A 49 -2.04 -15.40 14.44
N LEU A 50 -1.97 -16.58 13.81
CA LEU A 50 -1.70 -16.70 12.37
C LEU A 50 -2.76 -16.00 11.52
N GLY A 51 -4.03 -16.07 11.90
CA GLY A 51 -5.12 -15.38 11.19
C GLY A 51 -5.00 -13.86 11.30
N VAL A 52 -4.67 -13.35 12.50
CA VAL A 52 -4.43 -11.93 12.75
C VAL A 52 -3.23 -11.40 11.94
N VAL A 53 -2.14 -12.17 11.87
CA VAL A 53 -0.96 -11.79 11.07
C VAL A 53 -1.26 -11.79 9.57
N LEU A 54 -2.00 -12.79 9.07
CA LEU A 54 -2.41 -12.86 7.67
C LEU A 54 -3.28 -11.68 7.26
N ILE A 55 -4.29 -11.33 8.07
CA ILE A 55 -5.17 -10.21 7.76
C ILE A 55 -4.44 -8.87 7.86
N ALA A 56 -3.56 -8.69 8.85
CA ALA A 56 -2.71 -7.51 8.96
C ALA A 56 -1.82 -7.32 7.72
N SER A 57 -1.24 -8.41 7.21
CA SER A 57 -0.41 -8.40 5.99
C SER A 57 -1.23 -8.07 4.74
N LEU A 58 -2.45 -8.61 4.64
CA LEU A 58 -3.40 -8.32 3.55
C LEU A 58 -3.81 -6.84 3.53
N PHE A 59 -4.15 -6.29 4.69
CA PHE A 59 -4.49 -4.87 4.82
C PHE A 59 -3.30 -3.97 4.52
N ALA A 60 -2.09 -4.32 4.99
CA ALA A 60 -0.87 -3.60 4.64
C ALA A 60 -0.68 -3.52 3.12
N GLY A 61 -0.75 -4.67 2.43
CA GLY A 61 -0.62 -4.73 0.97
C GLY A 61 -1.70 -3.94 0.23
N ALA A 62 -2.96 -4.08 0.65
CA ALA A 62 -4.08 -3.36 0.05
C ALA A 62 -3.95 -1.84 0.20
N THR A 63 -3.56 -1.38 1.39
CA THR A 63 -3.42 0.05 1.68
C THR A 63 -2.26 0.66 0.90
N VAL A 64 -1.14 -0.06 0.76
CA VAL A 64 -0.01 0.36 -0.09
C VAL A 64 -0.44 0.47 -1.55
N LEU A 65 -1.14 -0.53 -2.08
CA LEU A 65 -1.62 -0.52 -3.47
C LEU A 65 -2.57 0.64 -3.73
N ILE A 66 -3.56 0.84 -2.87
CA ILE A 66 -4.54 1.93 -3.00
C ILE A 66 -3.85 3.29 -2.87
N GLY A 67 -3.05 3.48 -1.82
CA GLY A 67 -2.34 4.72 -1.55
C GLY A 67 -1.39 5.10 -2.68
N ASN A 68 -0.59 4.16 -3.17
CA ASN A 68 0.29 4.40 -4.31
C ASN A 68 -0.48 4.64 -5.61
N THR A 69 -1.65 4.02 -5.80
CA THR A 69 -2.49 4.33 -6.97
C THR A 69 -3.02 5.76 -6.92
N VAL A 70 -3.49 6.23 -5.76
CA VAL A 70 -3.94 7.62 -5.59
C VAL A 70 -2.79 8.60 -5.81
N LEU A 71 -1.62 8.34 -5.22
CA LEU A 71 -0.43 9.18 -5.43
C LEU A 71 -0.01 9.20 -6.90
N ALA A 72 -0.07 8.06 -7.60
CA ALA A 72 0.26 8.00 -9.03
C ALA A 72 -0.72 8.83 -9.87
N VAL A 73 -2.01 8.85 -9.52
CA VAL A 73 -3.02 9.69 -10.20
C VAL A 73 -2.76 11.18 -9.95
N ILE A 74 -2.37 11.55 -8.73
CA ILE A 74 -2.02 12.94 -8.37
C ILE A 74 -0.73 13.37 -9.11
N ASP A 75 0.30 12.52 -9.14
CA ASP A 75 1.58 12.77 -9.81
C ASP A 75 1.45 12.85 -11.34
N SER A 76 0.37 12.30 -11.91
CA SER A 76 0.07 12.35 -13.36
C SER A 76 -0.67 13.61 -13.80
N ARG A 77 -1.10 14.46 -12.87
CA ARG A 77 -1.75 15.75 -13.13
C ARG A 77 -0.74 16.89 -13.02
#